data_AF-A0A7C5VP74-F1
#
_entry.id   AF-A0A7C5VP74-F1
#
_cell.length_a   1.000
_cell.length_b   1.000
_cell.length_c   1.000
_cell.angle_alpha   90.00
_cell.angle_beta   90.00
_cell.angle_gamma   90.00
#
_symmetry.space_group_name_H-M   'P 1'
#
loop_
_entity.id
_entity.type
_entity.pdbx_description
1 polymer ?
#
loop_
_entity_poly.entity_id
_entity_poly.type
_entity_poly.pdbx_seq_one_letter_code
_entity_poly.pdbx_strand_id
1 'polypeptide(L)'
;MKEELVGNVKVVGVVPKGSVLIHGRAVGEDRIPGLAKDIMPNLCLRHKHYIDDVVEVSGQRAIHMCKRLAREEGLFVGPSTAYFVMNCTCKVFDLMDYVDVYFGV
;
A
#
# COMPACT_ATOMS: atom_id res chain seq x y z
N MET A 1 -3.44 -1.92 -19.79
CA MET A 1 -2.93 -2.04 -18.40
C MET A 1 -3.33 -3.35 -17.72
N LYS A 2 -4.56 -3.58 -17.24
CA LYS A 2 -4.95 -4.93 -16.76
C LYS A 2 -5.04 -5.97 -17.89
N GLU A 3 -5.50 -5.53 -19.06
CA GLU A 3 -5.68 -6.36 -20.27
C GLU A 3 -4.35 -6.81 -20.92
N GLU A 4 -3.22 -6.20 -20.53
CA GLU A 4 -1.89 -6.56 -21.03
C GLU A 4 -1.14 -7.51 -20.09
N LEU A 5 -1.68 -7.75 -18.89
CA LEU A 5 -1.09 -8.62 -17.89
C LEU A 5 -1.62 -10.05 -18.06
N VAL A 6 -0.71 -11.02 -18.11
CA VAL A 6 -1.04 -12.43 -18.29
C VAL A 6 -1.54 -12.99 -16.96
N GLY A 7 -2.85 -13.25 -16.83
CA GLY A 7 -3.47 -13.91 -15.67
C GLY A 7 -4.49 -13.04 -14.91
N ASN A 8 -5.07 -13.60 -13.84
CA ASN A 8 -6.00 -12.90 -12.96
C ASN A 8 -5.23 -11.95 -12.02
N VAL A 9 -4.88 -10.76 -12.50
CA VAL A 9 -4.17 -9.75 -11.69
C VAL A 9 -5.16 -8.96 -10.84
N LYS A 10 -4.88 -8.91 -9.52
CA LYS A 10 -5.54 -8.00 -8.58
C LYS A 10 -4.66 -6.79 -8.30
N VAL A 11 -5.25 -5.61 -8.39
CA VAL A 11 -4.60 -4.32 -8.09
C VAL A 11 -5.11 -3.85 -6.74
N VAL A 12 -4.22 -3.82 -5.76
CA VAL A 12 -4.54 -3.42 -4.38
C VAL A 12 -3.83 -2.11 -4.05
N GLY A 13 -4.59 -1.09 -3.71
CA GLY A 13 -4.05 0.17 -3.18
C GLY A 13 -3.69 0.03 -1.71
N VAL A 14 -2.53 0.55 -1.28
CA VAL A 14 -2.10 0.49 0.12
C VAL A 14 -1.96 1.92 0.64
N VAL A 15 -2.73 2.28 1.68
CA VAL A 15 -2.91 3.69 2.11
C VAL A 15 -2.80 3.88 3.62
N PRO A 16 -2.16 4.94 4.13
CA PRO A 16 -1.93 5.06 5.58
C PRO A 16 -3.24 4.95 6.37
N LYS A 17 -3.18 4.33 7.56
CA LYS A 17 -4.36 4.15 8.42
C LYS A 17 -5.11 5.46 8.64
N GLY A 18 -6.41 5.46 8.38
CA GLY A 18 -7.27 6.64 8.45
C GLY A 18 -7.16 7.56 7.24
N SER A 19 -6.90 7.00 6.05
CA SER A 19 -6.80 7.75 4.80
C SER A 19 -8.18 8.21 4.32
N VAL A 20 -8.23 9.38 3.70
CA VAL A 20 -9.44 9.88 3.01
C VAL A 20 -9.94 8.91 1.94
N LEU A 21 -9.06 8.06 1.40
CA LEU A 21 -9.40 7.08 0.37
C LEU A 21 -10.38 6.01 0.86
N ILE A 22 -10.35 5.67 2.16
CA ILE A 22 -11.27 4.70 2.76
C ILE A 22 -12.38 5.40 3.54
N HIS A 23 -12.06 6.42 4.34
CA HIS A 23 -13.01 7.02 5.29
C HIS A 23 -13.72 8.26 4.76
N GLY A 24 -13.40 8.73 3.55
CA GLY A 24 -13.91 9.98 2.99
C GLY A 24 -13.36 11.26 3.65
N ARG A 25 -12.63 11.11 4.77
CA ARG A 25 -11.92 12.17 5.49
C ARG A 25 -10.67 11.58 6.16
N ALA A 26 -9.69 12.42 6.47
CA ALA A 26 -8.54 11.99 7.24
C ALA A 26 -8.96 11.72 8.70
N VAL A 27 -8.54 10.57 9.25
CA VAL A 27 -8.86 10.19 10.63
C VAL A 27 -7.59 9.74 11.36
N GLY A 28 -7.40 10.23 12.59
CA GLY A 28 -6.25 9.90 13.43
C GLY A 28 -4.93 10.52 12.95
N GLU A 29 -3.86 10.30 13.70
CA GLU A 29 -2.56 10.98 13.49
C GLU A 29 -1.54 10.15 12.73
N ASP A 30 -1.86 8.90 12.41
CA ASP A 30 -0.93 7.98 11.75
C ASP A 30 -0.50 8.53 10.39
N ARG A 31 0.80 8.68 10.19
CA ARG A 31 1.40 9.30 9.00
C ARG A 31 2.62 8.50 8.57
N ILE A 32 2.78 8.38 7.26
CA ILE A 32 3.93 7.71 6.65
C ILE A 32 4.57 8.72 5.70
N PRO A 33 5.83 9.10 5.93
CA PRO A 33 6.52 10.00 5.03
C PRO A 33 6.48 9.50 3.59
N GLY A 34 6.10 10.39 2.66
CA GLY A 34 5.98 10.07 1.24
C GLY A 34 4.64 9.47 0.79
N LEU A 35 3.68 9.26 1.70
CA LEU A 35 2.31 8.84 1.34
C LEU A 35 1.29 9.89 1.76
N ALA A 36 0.38 10.23 0.84
CA ALA A 36 -0.73 11.12 1.12
C ALA A 36 -1.82 10.40 1.92
N LYS A 37 -2.25 11.01 3.02
CA LYS A 37 -3.39 10.57 3.85
C LYS A 37 -4.60 11.46 3.68
N ASP A 38 -4.33 12.77 3.58
CA ASP A 38 -5.33 13.82 3.76
C ASP A 38 -5.88 14.34 2.42
N ILE A 39 -5.42 13.78 1.30
CA ILE A 39 -5.74 14.22 -0.06
C ILE A 39 -6.33 13.03 -0.83
N MET A 40 -7.44 13.28 -1.54
CA MET A 40 -8.05 12.34 -2.49
C MET A 40 -7.49 12.67 -3.88
N PRO A 41 -6.55 11.87 -4.43
CA PRO A 41 -5.92 12.22 -5.70
C PRO A 41 -6.91 12.04 -6.86
N ASN A 42 -6.97 13.03 -7.76
CA ASN A 42 -7.80 12.94 -8.97
C ASN A 42 -7.47 11.72 -9.84
N LEU A 43 -6.21 11.26 -9.80
CA LEU A 43 -5.78 10.06 -10.50
C LEU A 43 -6.50 8.81 -9.95
N CYS A 44 -6.57 8.66 -8.62
CA CYS A 44 -7.30 7.56 -7.99
C CYS A 44 -8.79 7.60 -8.31
N LEU A 45 -9.39 8.80 -8.34
CA LEU A 45 -10.80 8.96 -8.72
C LEU A 45 -11.04 8.56 -10.18
N ARG A 46 -10.18 9.00 -11.10
CA ARG A 46 -10.28 8.71 -12.54
C ARG A 46 -10.09 7.23 -12.86
N HIS A 47 -9.22 6.55 -12.11
CA HIS A 47 -8.81 5.17 -12.37
C HIS A 47 -9.31 4.17 -11.33
N LYS A 48 -10.32 4.54 -10.53
CA LYS A 48 -10.87 3.68 -9.47
C LYS A 48 -11.30 2.30 -9.96
N HIS A 49 -11.79 2.20 -11.20
CA HIS A 49 -12.20 0.94 -11.83
C HIS A 49 -11.05 -0.06 -12.06
N TYR A 50 -9.79 0.39 -12.02
CA TYR A 50 -8.64 -0.51 -12.06
C TYR A 50 -8.26 -1.06 -10.69
N ILE A 51 -8.72 -0.46 -9.58
CA ILE A 51 -8.36 -0.83 -8.21
C ILE A 51 -9.41 -1.80 -7.67
N ASP A 52 -9.00 -3.01 -7.32
CA ASP A 52 -9.91 -4.05 -6.80
C ASP A 52 -10.14 -3.90 -5.29
N ASP A 53 -9.10 -3.51 -4.55
CA ASP A 53 -9.17 -3.36 -3.09
C ASP A 53 -8.25 -2.23 -2.61
N VAL A 54 -8.53 -1.68 -1.43
CA VAL A 54 -7.70 -0.68 -0.76
C VAL A 54 -7.51 -1.08 0.70
N VAL A 55 -6.26 -1.23 1.12
CA VAL A 55 -5.93 -1.67 2.48
C VAL A 55 -5.21 -0.58 3.27
N GLU A 56 -5.57 -0.51 4.56
CA GLU A 56 -5.03 0.46 5.51
C GLU A 56 -4.02 -0.14 6.48
N VAL A 57 -2.98 0.63 6.76
CA VAL A 57 -1.80 0.12 7.46
C VAL A 57 -1.18 1.22 8.31
N SER A 58 -0.74 0.85 9.51
CA SER A 58 -0.16 1.80 10.44
C SER A 58 1.33 2.05 10.19
N GLY A 59 1.76 3.30 10.39
CA GLY A 59 3.17 3.70 10.26
C GLY A 59 4.06 2.99 11.27
N GLN A 60 3.58 2.75 12.48
CA GLN A 60 4.32 1.97 13.49
C GLN A 60 4.63 0.54 13.01
N ARG A 61 3.66 -0.12 12.36
CA ARG A 61 3.88 -1.47 11.81
C ARG A 61 4.86 -1.43 10.63
N ALA A 62 4.82 -0.39 9.80
CA ALA A 62 5.80 -0.19 8.72
C ALA A 62 7.24 -0.03 9.26
N ILE A 63 7.43 0.77 10.31
CA ILE A 63 8.75 0.95 10.95
C ILE A 63 9.24 -0.37 11.55
N HIS A 64 8.35 -1.13 12.19
CA HIS A 64 8.70 -2.47 12.69
C HIS A 64 9.14 -3.40 11.55
N MET A 65 8.44 -3.35 10.41
CA MET A 65 8.82 -4.13 9.23
C MET A 65 10.17 -3.69 8.64
N CYS A 66 10.48 -2.38 8.57
CA CYS A 66 11.81 -1.91 8.16
C CYS A 66 12.91 -2.58 8.99
N LYS A 67 12.74 -2.61 10.31
CA LYS A 67 13.73 -3.20 11.23
C LYS A 67 13.87 -4.70 11.02
N ARG A 68 12.76 -5.41 10.76
CA ARG A 68 12.79 -6.83 10.45
C ARG A 68 13.47 -7.11 9.12
N LEU A 69 13.13 -6.39 8.05
CA LEU A 69 13.77 -6.54 6.74
C LEU A 69 15.28 -6.30 6.80
N ALA A 70 15.72 -5.28 7.54
CA ALA A 70 17.14 -5.02 7.74
C ALA A 70 17.84 -6.15 8.52
N ARG A 71 17.17 -6.75 9.52
CA ARG A 71 17.76 -7.77 10.40
C ARG A 71 17.70 -9.19 9.84
N GLU A 72 16.60 -9.54 9.18
CA GLU A 72 16.27 -10.90 8.73
C GLU A 72 16.69 -11.10 7.27
N GLU A 73 16.53 -10.09 6.42
CA GLU A 73 16.77 -10.18 4.97
C GLU A 73 17.98 -9.34 4.51
N GLY A 74 18.60 -8.58 5.40
CA GLY A 74 19.69 -7.64 5.05
C GLY A 74 19.23 -6.46 4.19
N LEU A 75 17.93 -6.22 4.09
CA LEU A 75 17.34 -5.18 3.24
C LEU A 75 17.12 -3.88 4.01
N PHE A 76 17.97 -2.88 3.76
CA PHE A 76 17.85 -1.56 4.37
C PHE A 76 16.95 -0.64 3.54
N VAL A 77 15.64 -0.68 3.84
CA VAL A 77 14.61 0.06 3.09
C VAL A 77 13.88 1.09 3.97
N GLY A 78 13.34 2.13 3.33
CA GLY A 78 12.56 3.16 3.99
C GLY A 78 11.16 2.69 4.43
N PRO A 79 10.47 3.47 5.29
CA PRO A 79 9.14 3.12 5.81
C PRO A 79 8.10 2.84 4.74
N SER A 80 8.11 3.56 3.61
CA SER A 80 7.17 3.36 2.50
C SER A 80 7.35 2.02 1.78
N THR A 81 8.59 1.54 1.65
CA THR A 81 8.89 0.23 1.07
C THR A 81 8.49 -0.90 2.02
N ALA A 82 8.86 -0.79 3.30
CA ALA A 82 8.50 -1.80 4.29
C ALA A 82 6.97 -1.88 4.52
N TYR A 83 6.31 -0.73 4.40
CA TYR A 83 4.85 -0.62 4.40
C TYR A 83 4.19 -1.47 3.31
N PHE A 84 4.76 -1.45 2.10
CA PHE A 84 4.26 -2.25 0.99
C PHE A 84 4.56 -3.74 1.19
N VAL A 85 5.81 -4.07 1.56
CA VAL A 85 6.25 -5.47 1.81
C VAL A 85 5.42 -6.16 2.89
N MET A 86 5.05 -5.45 3.96
CA MET A 86 4.23 -6.02 5.03
C MET A 86 2.82 -6.44 4.57
N ASN A 87 2.24 -5.74 3.58
CA ASN A 87 0.90 -6.08 3.10
C ASN A 87 0.93 -7.15 2.04
N CYS A 88 1.97 -7.16 1.21
CA CYS A 88 2.25 -8.30 0.35
C CYS A 88 2.23 -9.59 1.17
N THR A 89 2.96 -9.62 2.29
CA THR A 89 3.11 -10.83 3.13
C THR A 89 1.92 -11.20 4.01
N CYS A 90 1.12 -10.26 4.52
CA CYS A 90 0.04 -10.58 5.46
C CYS A 90 -1.38 -10.64 4.86
N LYS A 91 -1.64 -10.06 3.69
CA LYS A 91 -2.97 -10.07 3.06
C LYS A 91 -2.95 -10.52 1.61
N VAL A 92 -1.91 -10.15 0.85
CA VAL A 92 -1.83 -10.50 -0.57
C VAL A 92 -1.29 -11.91 -0.77
N PHE A 93 -0.47 -12.43 0.14
CA PHE A 93 0.06 -13.81 0.09
C PHE A 93 -1.04 -14.88 0.20
N ASP A 94 -2.16 -14.61 0.88
CA ASP A 94 -3.34 -15.49 0.89
C ASP A 94 -4.15 -15.44 -0.43
N LEU A 95 -3.82 -14.54 -1.36
CA LEU A 95 -4.59 -14.22 -2.57
C LEU A 95 -3.84 -14.44 -3.92
N MET A 96 -2.62 -15.00 -3.90
CA MET A 96 -1.77 -15.50 -5.01
C MET A 96 -0.77 -14.56 -5.75
N ASP A 97 0.39 -15.18 -6.04
CA ASP A 97 1.42 -15.14 -7.11
C ASP A 97 1.96 -13.89 -7.83
N TYR A 98 1.36 -12.70 -7.78
CA TYR A 98 2.03 -11.53 -8.40
C TYR A 98 1.51 -10.21 -7.87
N VAL A 99 2.41 -9.31 -7.46
CA VAL A 99 2.03 -8.01 -6.89
C VAL A 99 2.72 -6.88 -7.65
N ASP A 100 1.93 -6.09 -8.38
CA ASP A 100 2.39 -4.84 -8.98
C ASP A 100 2.12 -3.65 -8.04
N VAL A 101 3.18 -2.88 -7.75
CA VAL A 101 3.20 -1.80 -6.76
C VAL A 101 3.07 -0.46 -7.47
N TYR A 102 1.93 0.22 -7.33
CA TYR A 102 1.77 1.56 -7.89
C TYR A 102 2.12 2.64 -6.86
N PHE A 103 3.15 3.43 -7.17
CA PHE A 103 3.52 4.65 -6.45
C PHE A 103 2.75 5.84 -7.02
N GLY A 104 1.98 6.53 -6.18
CA GLY A 104 1.36 7.81 -6.52
C GLY A 104 1.73 8.85 -5.47
N VAL A 105 2.53 9.83 -5.87
CA VAL A 105 2.58 11.16 -5.24
C VAL A 105 1.57 12.08 -5.92
#